data_AF-A0A943M117-F1
#
_entry.id   AF-A0A943M117-F1
#
_cell.length_a   1.000
_cell.length_b   1.000
_cell.length_c   1.000
_cell.angle_alpha   90.00
_cell.angle_beta   90.00
_cell.angle_gamma   90.00
#
_symmetry.space_group_name_H-M   'P 1'
#
loop_
_entity.id
_entity.type
_entity.pdbx_description
1 polymer ?
#
loop_
_entity_poly.entity_id
_entity_poly.type
_entity_poly.pdbx_seq_one_letter_code
_entity_poly.pdbx_strand_id
1 'polypeptide(L)'
;MKKLLLCVSVLLVGCSSPFSERETPAQTVIIFHDAPPQSSTSRFVGTLTTPPEGTLIYVDTLLRRNYYVPRTLGYDTLVVPAPYGYAEVLHRNQTIEELPFLLQAGDTVLFTYGPTMRPELRSLTSDENTRLYNLMWDDPRAVQPIGYSSGTVLSDYYYRLADRILKNKRKHYPEENLRKYRKYHIDLDSLRPIYESYRTAMSARLDSLAAAERIPDVYVRYYKGILLDDLHSFDRSSYSDSLAHYLSYWNNIWIDLFQQNPRGSSTEHFDHIAADTVISMRVKKAMLYEQMASIEAGDFWRPTRRKWWNVTERGIGN
;
A
#
# COMPACT_ATOMS: atom_id res chain seq x y z
N MET A 1 -66.30 -36.33 46.85
CA MET A 1 -65.17 -35.64 47.52
C MET A 1 -64.06 -35.41 46.51
N LYS A 2 -63.72 -34.14 46.28
CA LYS A 2 -62.75 -33.65 45.30
C LYS A 2 -61.35 -34.18 45.63
N LYS A 3 -60.66 -34.77 44.65
CA LYS A 3 -59.19 -34.81 44.62
C LYS A 3 -58.74 -34.11 43.35
N LEU A 4 -58.29 -32.88 43.57
CA LEU A 4 -57.56 -32.03 42.63
C LEU A 4 -56.26 -32.76 42.28
N LEU A 5 -56.02 -33.03 40.99
CA LEU A 5 -54.69 -33.45 40.51
C LEU A 5 -54.20 -32.37 39.56
N LEU A 6 -53.25 -31.60 40.09
CA LEU A 6 -52.58 -30.49 39.45
C LEU A 6 -51.46 -31.08 38.57
N CYS A 7 -51.71 -31.29 37.27
CA CYS A 7 -50.66 -31.63 36.33
C CYS A 7 -50.00 -30.33 35.84
N VAL A 8 -48.83 -30.06 36.39
CA VAL A 8 -47.94 -28.97 35.98
C VAL A 8 -47.49 -29.20 34.54
N SER A 9 -47.93 -28.30 33.66
CA SER A 9 -47.48 -28.16 32.28
C SER A 9 -46.02 -27.69 32.24
N VAL A 10 -45.11 -28.60 31.90
CA VAL A 10 -43.74 -28.24 31.49
C VAL A 10 -43.82 -27.74 30.05
N LEU A 11 -44.00 -26.43 29.89
CA LEU A 11 -43.75 -25.71 28.65
C LEU A 11 -42.24 -25.77 28.37
N LEU A 12 -41.83 -26.76 27.56
CA LEU A 12 -40.54 -26.75 26.88
C LEU A 12 -40.57 -25.64 25.83
N VAL A 13 -40.30 -24.41 26.28
CA VAL A 13 -39.89 -23.32 25.40
C VAL A 13 -38.48 -23.68 24.94
N GLY A 14 -38.42 -24.43 23.84
CA GLY A 14 -37.20 -24.56 23.06
C GLY A 14 -36.86 -23.20 22.50
N CYS A 15 -35.92 -22.49 23.14
CA CYS A 15 -35.17 -21.43 22.51
C CYS A 15 -34.36 -22.03 21.36
N SER A 16 -35.00 -22.25 20.22
CA SER A 16 -34.30 -22.28 18.93
C SER A 16 -33.98 -20.83 18.58
N SER A 17 -33.01 -20.25 19.28
CA SER A 17 -32.28 -19.12 18.72
C SER A 17 -31.67 -19.64 17.41
N PRO A 18 -32.00 -19.08 16.24
CA PRO A 18 -31.20 -19.35 15.07
C PRO A 18 -29.78 -18.93 15.45
N PHE A 19 -28.87 -19.89 15.41
CA PHE A 19 -27.45 -19.59 15.43
C PHE A 19 -27.26 -18.70 14.21
N SER A 20 -27.25 -17.38 14.43
CA SER A 20 -26.84 -16.45 13.39
C SER A 20 -25.40 -16.83 13.17
N GLU A 21 -25.13 -17.54 12.06
CA GLU A 21 -23.81 -17.52 11.46
C GLU A 21 -23.41 -16.06 11.48
N ARG A 22 -22.44 -15.73 12.35
CA ARG A 22 -21.76 -14.45 12.21
C ARG A 22 -21.20 -14.52 10.80
N GLU A 23 -21.77 -13.75 9.87
CA GLU A 23 -21.21 -13.59 8.54
C GLU A 23 -19.72 -13.34 8.75
N THR A 24 -18.92 -14.31 8.32
CA THR A 24 -17.48 -14.20 8.46
C THR A 24 -17.12 -12.98 7.61
N PRO A 25 -16.43 -11.97 8.16
CA PRO A 25 -16.11 -10.79 7.38
C PRO A 25 -15.46 -11.23 6.08
N ALA A 26 -15.97 -10.72 4.96
CA ALA A 26 -15.42 -11.01 3.65
C ALA A 26 -13.89 -10.80 3.70
N GLN A 27 -13.12 -11.72 3.13
CA GLN A 27 -11.67 -11.78 3.30
C GLN A 27 -10.99 -12.25 2.01
N THR A 28 -9.71 -11.93 1.87
CA THR A 28 -8.84 -12.43 0.81
C THR A 28 -7.74 -13.28 1.43
N VAL A 29 -7.44 -14.43 0.83
CA VAL A 29 -6.30 -15.25 1.24
C VAL A 29 -5.12 -14.92 0.33
N ILE A 30 -3.97 -14.61 0.92
CA ILE A 30 -2.72 -14.33 0.20
C ILE A 30 -1.74 -15.43 0.51
N ILE A 31 -1.23 -16.08 -0.53
CA ILE A 31 -0.19 -17.10 -0.44
C ILE A 31 1.11 -16.49 -0.98
N PHE A 32 2.17 -16.54 -0.19
CA PHE A 32 3.51 -16.18 -0.64
C PHE A 32 4.27 -17.45 -1.00
N HIS A 33 4.95 -17.45 -2.14
CA HIS A 33 5.85 -18.53 -2.53
C HIS A 33 7.27 -17.97 -2.70
N ASP A 34 8.20 -18.45 -1.89
CA ASP A 34 9.62 -18.06 -1.90
C ASP A 34 9.82 -16.53 -1.90
N ALA A 35 9.27 -15.84 -0.90
CA ALA A 35 9.30 -14.38 -0.88
C ALA A 35 10.70 -13.82 -0.56
N PRO A 36 11.37 -13.13 -1.50
CA PRO A 36 12.72 -12.64 -1.25
C PRO A 36 12.70 -11.53 -0.18
N PRO A 37 13.81 -11.29 0.54
CA PRO A 37 13.90 -10.19 1.48
C PRO A 37 13.64 -8.84 0.81
N GLN A 38 12.64 -8.10 1.32
CA GLN A 38 12.21 -6.80 0.77
C GLN A 38 12.59 -5.59 1.64
N SER A 39 13.24 -5.80 2.80
CA SER A 39 13.55 -4.72 3.75
C SER A 39 14.76 -3.86 3.35
N SER A 40 15.54 -4.27 2.34
CA SER A 40 16.74 -3.56 1.90
C SER A 40 16.96 -3.59 0.38
N THR A 41 17.82 -2.68 -0.11
CA THR A 41 18.30 -2.67 -1.50
C THR A 41 19.69 -2.05 -1.63
N SER A 42 20.40 -2.49 -2.66
CA SER A 42 21.69 -1.95 -3.13
C SER A 42 21.70 -1.69 -4.64
N ARG A 43 20.51 -1.45 -5.23
CA ARG A 43 20.32 -1.16 -6.67
C ARG A 43 20.75 0.26 -7.07
N PHE A 44 21.41 0.98 -6.18
CA PHE A 44 22.04 2.28 -6.40
C PHE A 44 23.36 2.38 -5.63
N VAL A 45 24.02 3.54 -5.67
CA VAL A 45 25.24 3.76 -4.89
C VAL A 45 24.90 3.79 -3.39
N GLY A 46 25.27 2.71 -2.69
CA GLY A 46 25.04 2.52 -1.26
C GLY A 46 24.07 1.38 -0.98
N THR A 47 23.66 1.28 0.29
CA THR A 47 22.63 0.34 0.73
C THR A 47 21.58 1.13 1.50
N LEU A 48 20.32 0.82 1.28
CA LEU A 48 19.21 1.33 2.07
C LEU A 48 18.48 0.17 2.72
N THR A 49 18.13 0.37 3.99
CA THR A 49 17.28 -0.53 4.76
C THR A 49 16.20 0.33 5.40
N THR A 50 14.96 -0.16 5.45
CA THR A 50 13.84 0.59 6.04
C THR A 50 13.07 -0.27 7.04
N PRO A 51 13.13 0.07 8.35
CA PRO A 51 12.20 -0.46 9.33
C PRO A 51 10.81 0.22 9.18
N PRO A 52 9.71 -0.44 9.60
CA PRO A 52 9.63 -1.85 9.99
C PRO A 52 10.04 -2.80 8.88
N GLU A 53 10.48 -3.99 9.25
CA GLU A 53 10.51 -5.10 8.30
C GLU A 53 9.06 -5.50 8.01
N GLY A 54 8.59 -5.22 6.80
CA GLY A 54 7.25 -5.53 6.34
C GLY A 54 7.26 -5.62 4.83
N THR A 55 6.98 -6.81 4.31
CA THR A 55 6.87 -7.05 2.86
C THR A 55 5.47 -6.73 2.38
N LEU A 56 4.45 -7.10 3.14
CA LEU A 56 3.07 -6.73 2.85
C LEU A 56 2.51 -5.84 3.96
N ILE A 57 1.86 -4.75 3.58
CA ILE A 57 1.18 -3.82 4.47
C ILE A 57 -0.32 -3.94 4.18
N TYR A 58 -1.14 -3.99 5.23
CA TYR A 58 -2.60 -4.05 5.12
C TYR A 58 -3.25 -3.44 6.37
N VAL A 59 -4.57 -3.20 6.33
CA VAL A 59 -5.35 -2.77 7.50
C VAL A 59 -6.19 -3.93 8.02
N ASP A 60 -6.15 -4.19 9.33
CA ASP A 60 -6.94 -5.26 9.95
C ASP A 60 -8.38 -4.83 10.32
N THR A 61 -9.12 -5.75 10.94
CA THR A 61 -10.49 -5.50 11.41
C THR A 61 -10.57 -4.49 12.55
N LEU A 62 -9.45 -4.15 13.21
CA LEU A 62 -9.35 -3.13 14.24
C LEU A 62 -8.90 -1.77 13.68
N LEU A 63 -8.84 -1.62 12.36
CA LEU A 63 -8.32 -0.46 11.63
C LEU A 63 -6.83 -0.22 11.85
N ARG A 64 -6.07 -1.23 12.27
CA ARG A 64 -4.63 -1.09 12.50
C ARG A 64 -3.88 -1.44 11.23
N ARG A 65 -2.90 -0.61 10.89
CA ARG A 65 -1.92 -0.91 9.85
C ARG A 65 -0.97 -2.00 10.36
N ASN A 66 -0.91 -3.11 9.64
CA ASN A 66 -0.11 -4.28 9.95
C ASN A 66 0.98 -4.48 8.90
N TYR A 67 2.11 -5.04 9.34
CA TYR A 67 3.30 -5.28 8.52
C TYR A 67 3.62 -6.77 8.61
N TYR A 68 3.46 -7.48 7.50
CA TYR A 68 3.67 -8.91 7.41
C TYR A 68 4.98 -9.22 6.70
N VAL A 69 5.76 -10.12 7.29
CA VAL A 69 7.02 -10.63 6.74
C VAL A 69 6.82 -12.11 6.39
N PRO A 70 6.63 -12.44 5.10
CA PRO A 70 6.50 -13.82 4.67
C PRO A 70 7.83 -14.56 4.81
N ARG A 71 7.75 -15.89 4.93
CA ARG A 71 8.92 -16.78 4.83
C ARG A 71 9.63 -16.62 3.48
N THR A 72 10.96 -16.71 3.54
CA THR A 72 11.82 -16.63 2.35
C THR A 72 11.88 -17.92 1.53
N LEU A 73 11.50 -19.06 2.13
CA LEU A 73 11.51 -20.36 1.48
C LEU A 73 10.19 -21.08 1.74
N GLY A 74 9.66 -21.71 0.70
CA GLY A 74 8.41 -22.44 0.69
C GLY A 74 7.19 -21.53 0.62
N TYR A 75 6.12 -21.97 1.28
CA TYR A 75 4.85 -21.25 1.30
C TYR A 75 4.58 -20.61 2.65
N ASP A 76 3.99 -19.42 2.60
CA ASP A 76 3.42 -18.74 3.75
C ASP A 76 2.03 -18.21 3.39
N THR A 77 1.15 -18.02 4.36
CA THR A 77 -0.23 -17.62 4.11
C THR A 77 -0.69 -16.55 5.08
N LEU A 78 -1.34 -15.52 4.53
CA LEU A 78 -1.92 -14.42 5.25
C LEU A 78 -3.39 -14.26 4.85
N VAL A 79 -4.25 -14.03 5.84
CA VAL A 79 -5.67 -13.72 5.61
C VAL A 79 -5.86 -12.23 5.87
N VAL A 80 -6.34 -11.51 4.85
CA VAL A 80 -6.54 -10.06 4.90
C VAL A 80 -8.04 -9.76 4.85
N PRO A 81 -8.59 -8.94 5.77
CA PRO A 81 -10.00 -8.59 5.74
C PRO A 81 -10.33 -7.72 4.51
N ALA A 82 -11.50 -7.96 3.94
CA ALA A 82 -12.05 -7.29 2.76
C ALA A 82 -13.53 -6.91 2.98
N PRO A 83 -13.86 -6.16 4.07
CA PRO A 83 -15.24 -5.99 4.56
C PRO A 83 -16.19 -5.29 3.57
N TYR A 84 -15.65 -4.62 2.55
CA TYR A 84 -16.42 -3.91 1.52
C TYR A 84 -16.14 -4.45 0.11
N GLY A 85 -15.88 -5.75 0.02
CA GLY A 85 -15.66 -6.46 -1.24
C GLY A 85 -14.22 -6.45 -1.74
N TYR A 86 -13.33 -5.68 -1.12
CA TYR A 86 -11.93 -5.59 -1.52
C TYR A 86 -10.98 -5.49 -0.32
N ALA A 87 -9.81 -6.09 -0.46
CA ALA A 87 -8.65 -5.88 0.40
C ALA A 87 -7.62 -5.02 -0.33
N GLU A 88 -7.35 -3.81 0.18
CA GLU A 88 -6.19 -3.04 -0.27
C GLU A 88 -4.94 -3.46 0.49
N VAL A 89 -3.90 -3.81 -0.26
CA VAL A 89 -2.59 -4.15 0.28
C VAL A 89 -1.50 -3.38 -0.45
N LEU A 90 -0.43 -3.04 0.27
CA LEU A 90 0.79 -2.51 -0.32
C LEU A 90 1.89 -3.57 -0.20
N HIS A 91 2.49 -3.95 -1.31
CA HIS A 91 3.68 -4.80 -1.30
C HIS A 91 4.93 -3.95 -1.42
N ARG A 92 5.82 -4.03 -0.43
CA ARG A 92 7.10 -3.34 -0.46
C ARG A 92 8.06 -4.08 -1.38
N ASN A 93 8.51 -3.40 -2.43
CA ASN A 93 9.54 -3.84 -3.34
C ASN A 93 10.89 -3.21 -2.97
N GLN A 94 11.70 -4.00 -2.26
CA GLN A 94 13.08 -3.75 -1.87
C GLN A 94 13.32 -2.38 -1.25
N THR A 95 12.61 -2.12 -0.16
CA THR A 95 12.46 -0.83 0.51
C THR A 95 11.93 0.30 -0.34
N ILE A 96 12.37 0.52 -1.59
CA ILE A 96 12.17 1.79 -2.31
C ILE A 96 10.80 2.10 -2.88
N GLU A 97 10.01 1.06 -3.08
CA GLU A 97 8.75 1.15 -3.78
C GLU A 97 7.68 0.38 -3.00
N GLU A 98 6.49 0.96 -2.87
CA GLU A 98 5.32 0.26 -2.34
C GLU A 98 4.33 0.08 -3.49
N LEU A 99 3.94 -1.17 -3.73
CA LEU A 99 3.14 -1.59 -4.86
C LEU A 99 1.70 -1.79 -4.42
N PRO A 100 0.79 -0.91 -4.84
CA PRO A 100 -0.60 -1.01 -4.46
C PRO A 100 -1.33 -2.12 -5.22
N PHE A 101 -2.09 -2.93 -4.49
CA PHE A 101 -2.98 -3.94 -5.04
C PHE A 101 -4.33 -3.89 -4.36
N LEU A 102 -5.40 -3.97 -5.16
CA LEU A 102 -6.79 -4.07 -4.70
C LEU A 102 -7.30 -5.47 -5.02
N LEU A 103 -7.34 -6.35 -4.02
CA LEU A 103 -7.69 -7.75 -4.18
C LEU A 103 -9.17 -7.97 -3.90
N GLN A 104 -9.84 -8.78 -4.70
CA GLN A 104 -11.27 -9.05 -4.54
C GLN A 104 -11.52 -9.99 -3.36
N ALA A 105 -12.55 -9.68 -2.57
CA ALA A 105 -13.01 -10.55 -1.50
C ALA A 105 -13.38 -11.95 -2.02
N GLY A 106 -13.03 -12.98 -1.24
CA GLY A 106 -13.23 -14.38 -1.59
C GLY A 106 -12.11 -14.96 -2.46
N ASP A 107 -11.19 -14.14 -2.96
CA ASP A 107 -10.09 -14.62 -3.79
C ASP A 107 -8.98 -15.25 -2.94
N THR A 108 -8.23 -16.17 -3.56
CA THR A 108 -6.96 -16.67 -3.07
C THR A 108 -5.87 -16.29 -4.06
N VAL A 109 -4.94 -15.44 -3.63
CA VAL A 109 -3.95 -14.80 -4.49
C VAL A 109 -2.56 -15.30 -4.17
N LEU A 110 -1.89 -15.89 -5.15
CA LEU A 110 -0.50 -16.32 -5.07
C LEU A 110 0.43 -15.18 -5.48
N PHE A 111 1.35 -14.81 -4.60
CA PHE A 111 2.44 -13.90 -4.86
C PHE A 111 3.68 -14.71 -5.21
N THR A 112 4.18 -14.51 -6.43
CA THR A 112 5.42 -15.09 -6.93
C THR A 112 6.42 -13.99 -7.27
N TYR A 113 7.69 -14.35 -7.44
CA TYR A 113 8.77 -13.39 -7.62
C TYR A 113 9.72 -13.83 -8.74
N GLY A 114 9.87 -12.97 -9.74
CA GLY A 114 10.83 -13.15 -10.82
C GLY A 114 12.24 -12.64 -10.47
N PRO A 115 13.15 -12.58 -11.46
CA PRO A 115 14.51 -12.07 -11.29
C PRO A 115 14.60 -10.63 -10.78
N THR A 116 13.57 -9.82 -11.05
CA THR A 116 13.46 -8.44 -10.57
C THR A 116 13.05 -8.35 -9.11
N MET A 117 12.71 -9.47 -8.46
CA MET A 117 12.17 -9.57 -7.09
C MET A 117 10.87 -8.81 -6.87
N ARG A 118 10.25 -8.32 -7.96
CA ARG A 118 8.93 -7.70 -7.95
C ARG A 118 7.87 -8.79 -7.78
N PRO A 119 6.80 -8.55 -7.01
CA PRO A 119 5.69 -9.49 -6.94
C PRO A 119 4.94 -9.56 -8.26
N GLU A 120 4.66 -10.78 -8.70
CA GLU A 120 3.71 -11.12 -9.77
C GLU A 120 2.55 -11.88 -9.13
N LEU A 121 1.34 -11.34 -9.27
CA LEU A 121 0.15 -11.87 -8.60
C LEU A 121 -0.59 -12.83 -9.53
N ARG A 122 -1.02 -13.96 -8.99
CA ARG A 122 -1.92 -14.89 -9.68
C ARG A 122 -3.10 -15.20 -8.78
N SER A 123 -4.30 -14.82 -9.21
CA SER A 123 -5.51 -15.34 -8.58
C SER A 123 -5.62 -16.84 -8.89
N LEU A 124 -5.88 -17.64 -7.86
CA LEU A 124 -6.13 -19.07 -7.99
C LEU A 124 -7.60 -19.37 -8.28
N THR A 125 -8.44 -18.33 -8.37
CA THR A 125 -9.88 -18.46 -8.60
C THR A 125 -10.34 -17.85 -9.92
N SER A 126 -9.59 -16.89 -10.49
CA SER A 126 -10.01 -16.16 -11.69
C SER A 126 -8.82 -15.66 -12.54
N ASP A 127 -8.77 -16.05 -13.81
CA ASP A 127 -7.81 -15.51 -14.79
C ASP A 127 -8.03 -14.01 -15.03
N GLU A 128 -9.27 -13.54 -14.92
CA GLU A 128 -9.61 -12.13 -15.05
C GLU A 128 -9.00 -11.32 -13.90
N ASN A 129 -9.11 -11.81 -12.66
CA ASN A 129 -8.50 -11.17 -11.49
C ASN A 129 -6.98 -11.17 -11.60
N THR A 130 -6.39 -12.25 -12.12
CA THR A 130 -4.94 -12.28 -12.42
C THR A 130 -4.54 -11.15 -13.37
N ARG A 131 -5.30 -10.92 -14.45
CA ARG A 131 -5.03 -9.81 -15.37
C ARG A 131 -5.25 -8.45 -14.71
N LEU A 132 -6.31 -8.30 -13.92
CA LEU A 132 -6.64 -7.07 -13.20
C LEU A 132 -5.52 -6.66 -12.25
N TYR A 133 -5.06 -7.57 -11.39
CA TYR A 133 -4.06 -7.25 -10.36
C TYR A 133 -2.70 -6.84 -10.94
N ASN A 134 -2.38 -7.27 -12.15
CA ASN A 134 -1.13 -6.94 -12.84
C ASN A 134 -1.29 -5.86 -13.91
N LEU A 135 -2.50 -5.31 -14.12
CA LEU A 135 -2.85 -4.42 -15.23
C LEU A 135 -1.89 -3.24 -15.39
N MET A 136 -1.49 -2.62 -14.27
CA MET A 136 -0.57 -1.47 -14.25
C MET A 136 0.86 -1.82 -14.66
N TRP A 137 1.24 -3.09 -14.55
CA TRP A 137 2.61 -3.56 -14.71
C TRP A 137 2.86 -4.27 -16.03
N ASP A 138 1.80 -4.61 -16.78
CA ASP A 138 1.87 -5.25 -18.10
C ASP A 138 2.53 -4.37 -19.17
N ASP A 139 2.56 -3.04 -18.98
CA ASP A 139 3.20 -2.14 -19.95
C ASP A 139 4.73 -2.11 -19.70
N PRO A 140 5.57 -2.41 -20.71
CA PRO A 140 7.02 -2.44 -20.54
C PRO A 140 7.64 -1.08 -20.18
N ARG A 141 6.90 0.03 -20.35
CA ARG A 141 7.32 1.37 -19.93
C ARG A 141 7.08 1.62 -18.44
N ALA A 142 6.25 0.81 -17.79
CA ALA A 142 5.89 0.98 -16.38
C ALA A 142 7.06 0.64 -15.44
N VAL A 143 7.84 -0.41 -15.77
CA VAL A 143 8.88 -0.98 -14.91
C VAL A 143 10.22 -1.01 -15.63
N GLN A 144 11.26 -0.50 -14.96
CA GLN A 144 12.63 -0.51 -15.48
C GLN A 144 13.26 -1.91 -15.34
N PRO A 145 14.30 -2.26 -16.14
CA PRO A 145 14.98 -3.56 -16.04
C PRO A 145 15.53 -3.88 -14.64
N ILE A 146 15.82 -2.84 -13.85
CA ILE A 146 16.23 -2.96 -12.45
C ILE A 146 15.07 -3.25 -11.48
N GLY A 147 13.85 -3.52 -11.96
CA GLY A 147 12.70 -3.99 -11.18
C GLY A 147 11.85 -2.95 -10.47
N TYR A 148 12.17 -1.66 -10.60
CA TYR A 148 11.38 -0.56 -10.03
C TYR A 148 10.53 0.12 -11.08
N SER A 149 9.39 0.70 -10.70
CA SER A 149 8.63 1.52 -11.63
C SER A 149 9.45 2.73 -12.11
N SER A 150 9.19 3.13 -13.35
CA SER A 150 9.72 4.35 -13.94
C SER A 150 9.40 5.57 -13.08
N GLY A 151 8.19 5.61 -12.51
CA GLY A 151 7.80 6.58 -11.49
C GLY A 151 8.74 6.57 -10.29
N THR A 152 8.96 5.44 -9.63
CA THR A 152 9.88 5.38 -8.48
C THR A 152 11.28 5.89 -8.84
N VAL A 153 11.85 5.46 -9.96
CA VAL A 153 13.21 5.85 -10.39
C VAL A 153 13.33 7.35 -10.60
N LEU A 154 12.34 7.99 -11.23
CA LEU A 154 12.32 9.43 -11.42
C LEU A 154 12.30 10.18 -10.07
N SER A 155 11.68 9.62 -9.02
CA SER A 155 11.47 10.30 -7.71
C SER A 155 12.62 10.18 -6.78
N ASP A 156 13.18 8.98 -6.77
CA ASP A 156 13.93 8.58 -5.61
C ASP A 156 15.19 9.44 -5.52
N TYR A 157 15.53 9.77 -4.28
CA TYR A 157 16.60 10.69 -3.99
C TYR A 157 17.94 10.18 -4.55
N TYR A 158 18.20 8.87 -4.49
CA TYR A 158 19.48 8.29 -4.88
C TYR A 158 19.69 8.34 -6.39
N TYR A 159 18.66 8.07 -7.21
CA TYR A 159 18.77 8.19 -8.68
C TYR A 159 18.92 9.66 -9.11
N ARG A 160 18.16 10.58 -8.51
CA ARG A 160 18.31 12.02 -8.80
C ARG A 160 19.66 12.57 -8.36
N LEU A 161 20.21 12.07 -7.25
CA LEU A 161 21.54 12.43 -6.79
C LEU A 161 22.60 11.94 -7.79
N ALA A 162 22.51 10.68 -8.22
CA ALA A 162 23.43 10.11 -9.22
C ALA A 162 23.42 10.91 -10.52
N ASP A 163 22.23 11.20 -11.07
CA ASP A 163 22.06 11.98 -12.29
C ASP A 163 22.65 13.39 -12.15
N ARG A 164 22.36 14.08 -11.04
CA ARG A 164 22.93 15.41 -10.75
C ARG A 164 24.45 15.41 -10.64
N ILE A 165 25.02 14.40 -9.96
CA ILE A 165 26.49 14.29 -9.82
C ILE A 165 27.13 14.11 -11.19
N LEU A 166 26.56 13.20 -11.99
CA LEU A 166 27.07 12.87 -13.30
C LEU A 166 26.81 13.95 -14.35
N LYS A 167 25.82 14.83 -14.21
CA LYS A 167 25.63 15.94 -15.16
C LYS A 167 26.41 17.18 -14.73
N ASN A 168 26.32 17.57 -13.46
CA ASN A 168 26.65 18.92 -13.02
C ASN A 168 27.83 19.02 -12.06
N LYS A 169 28.23 17.92 -11.41
CA LYS A 169 29.22 17.97 -10.31
C LYS A 169 30.43 17.06 -10.49
N ARG A 170 30.66 16.49 -11.69
CA ARG A 170 31.76 15.54 -11.96
C ARG A 170 33.11 15.98 -11.38
N LYS A 171 33.49 17.25 -11.59
CA LYS A 171 34.79 17.80 -11.17
C LYS A 171 35.06 17.77 -9.65
N HIS A 172 34.03 17.56 -8.82
CA HIS A 172 34.11 17.63 -7.36
C HIS A 172 34.17 16.24 -6.70
N TYR A 173 34.16 15.16 -7.49
CA TYR A 173 34.14 13.80 -6.99
C TYR A 173 35.35 13.02 -7.50
N PRO A 174 36.01 12.20 -6.65
CA PRO A 174 37.03 11.27 -7.10
C PRO A 174 36.51 10.30 -8.18
N GLU A 175 37.37 9.92 -9.11
CA GLU A 175 37.01 9.06 -10.25
C GLU A 175 36.44 7.70 -9.82
N GLU A 176 36.92 7.17 -8.69
CA GLU A 176 36.39 5.92 -8.12
C GLU A 176 34.90 6.03 -7.77
N ASN A 177 34.48 7.17 -7.21
CA ASN A 177 33.08 7.44 -6.87
C ASN A 177 32.25 7.68 -8.12
N LEU A 178 32.79 8.41 -9.10
CA LEU A 178 32.12 8.60 -10.40
C LEU A 178 31.88 7.27 -11.11
N ARG A 179 32.80 6.31 -11.03
CA ARG A 179 32.61 4.95 -11.56
C ARG A 179 31.44 4.23 -10.90
N LYS A 180 31.27 4.36 -9.58
CA LYS A 180 30.13 3.80 -8.84
C LYS A 180 28.82 4.42 -9.34
N TYR A 181 28.75 5.74 -9.48
CA TYR A 181 27.55 6.41 -10.00
C TYR A 181 27.22 6.00 -11.43
N ARG A 182 28.21 5.89 -12.34
CA ARG A 182 27.98 5.45 -13.72
C ARG A 182 27.41 4.05 -13.83
N LYS A 183 27.81 3.13 -12.94
CA LYS A 183 27.28 1.75 -12.93
C LYS A 183 25.77 1.70 -12.71
N TYR A 184 25.23 2.58 -11.88
CA TYR A 184 23.82 2.62 -11.49
C TYR A 184 23.06 3.80 -12.13
N HIS A 185 23.67 4.47 -13.10
CA HIS A 185 23.07 5.66 -13.71
C HIS A 185 21.92 5.26 -14.63
N ILE A 186 20.79 5.95 -14.44
CA ILE A 186 19.66 5.94 -15.36
C ILE A 186 19.49 7.37 -15.82
N ASP A 187 19.42 7.59 -17.13
CA ASP A 187 19.18 8.91 -17.69
C ASP A 187 17.73 9.34 -17.45
N LEU A 188 17.54 10.22 -16.48
CA LEU A 188 16.22 10.68 -16.06
C LEU A 188 15.53 11.56 -17.10
N ASP A 189 16.29 12.21 -17.98
CA ASP A 189 15.72 13.07 -19.04
C ASP A 189 15.10 12.22 -20.14
N SER A 190 15.74 11.10 -20.49
CA SER A 190 15.19 10.11 -21.43
C SER A 190 14.04 9.31 -20.82
N LEU A 191 14.08 9.01 -19.52
CA LEU A 191 13.04 8.23 -18.83
C LEU A 191 11.71 9.00 -18.67
N ARG A 192 11.79 10.33 -18.46
CA ARG A 192 10.61 11.17 -18.21
C ARG A 192 9.54 11.11 -19.31
N PRO A 193 9.83 11.36 -20.60
CA PRO A 193 8.82 11.28 -21.66
C PRO A 193 8.27 9.86 -21.85
N ILE A 194 9.08 8.82 -21.57
CA ILE A 194 8.61 7.42 -21.60
C ILE A 194 7.55 7.20 -20.51
N TYR A 195 7.82 7.68 -19.30
CA TYR A 195 6.88 7.55 -18.19
C TYR A 195 5.60 8.37 -18.41
N GLU A 196 5.72 9.59 -18.93
CA GLU A 196 4.55 10.42 -19.28
C GLU A 196 3.68 9.75 -20.35
N SER A 197 4.30 9.21 -21.41
CA SER A 197 3.60 8.45 -22.45
C SER A 197 2.89 7.21 -21.88
N TYR A 198 3.53 6.51 -20.93
CA TYR A 198 2.90 5.40 -20.20
C TYR A 198 1.68 5.86 -19.41
N ARG A 199 1.78 6.95 -18.63
CA ARG A 199 0.65 7.48 -17.84
C ARG A 199 -0.55 7.82 -18.72
N THR A 200 -0.31 8.53 -19.83
CA THR A 200 -1.38 8.86 -20.77
C THR A 200 -2.01 7.61 -21.38
N ALA A 201 -1.20 6.66 -21.86
CA ALA A 201 -1.69 5.44 -22.48
C ALA A 201 -2.44 4.53 -21.50
N MET A 202 -1.95 4.37 -20.27
CA MET A 202 -2.60 3.57 -19.24
C MET A 202 -3.91 4.20 -18.78
N SER A 203 -3.95 5.53 -18.59
CA SER A 203 -5.19 6.24 -18.26
C SER A 203 -6.26 6.03 -19.33
N ALA A 204 -5.89 6.16 -20.61
CA ALA A 204 -6.80 5.90 -21.74
C ALA A 204 -7.21 4.41 -21.83
N ARG A 205 -6.29 3.48 -21.52
CA ARG A 205 -6.60 2.04 -21.45
C ARG A 205 -7.63 1.74 -20.36
N LEU A 206 -7.50 2.36 -19.18
CA LEU A 206 -8.49 2.23 -18.10
C LEU A 206 -9.86 2.76 -18.53
N ASP A 207 -9.92 3.92 -19.19
CA ASP A 207 -11.17 4.47 -19.73
C ASP A 207 -11.80 3.55 -20.78
N SER A 208 -10.99 3.01 -21.69
CA SER A 208 -11.47 2.08 -22.71
C SER A 208 -11.99 0.77 -22.12
N LEU A 209 -11.34 0.25 -21.09
CA LEU A 209 -11.77 -0.97 -20.40
C LEU A 209 -13.06 -0.73 -19.61
N ALA A 210 -13.19 0.43 -18.96
CA ALA A 210 -14.40 0.84 -18.26
C ALA A 210 -15.59 0.98 -19.21
N ALA A 211 -15.40 1.69 -20.32
CA ALA A 211 -16.46 1.89 -21.33
C ALA A 211 -16.91 0.58 -22.00
N ALA A 212 -16.04 -0.42 -22.02
CA ALA A 212 -16.36 -1.76 -22.52
C ALA A 212 -16.88 -2.71 -21.43
N GLU A 213 -17.11 -2.21 -20.20
CA GLU A 213 -17.55 -2.99 -19.03
C GLU A 213 -16.64 -4.19 -18.71
N ARG A 214 -15.36 -4.10 -19.09
CA ARG A 214 -14.36 -5.17 -18.89
C ARG A 214 -13.68 -5.11 -17.53
N ILE A 215 -13.75 -3.98 -16.86
CA ILE A 215 -13.22 -3.80 -15.51
C ILE A 215 -14.23 -3.00 -14.68
N PRO A 216 -14.41 -3.32 -13.38
CA PRO A 216 -15.30 -2.54 -12.51
C PRO A 216 -14.80 -1.11 -12.28
N ASP A 217 -15.72 -0.15 -12.13
CA ASP A 217 -15.42 1.27 -11.88
C ASP A 217 -14.51 1.52 -10.67
N VAL A 218 -14.59 0.68 -9.64
CA VAL A 218 -13.72 0.79 -8.45
C VAL A 218 -12.25 0.61 -8.81
N TYR A 219 -11.92 -0.30 -9.73
CA TYR A 219 -10.55 -0.49 -10.22
C TYR A 219 -10.07 0.68 -11.07
N VAL A 220 -10.96 1.24 -11.90
CA VAL A 220 -10.66 2.45 -12.70
C VAL A 220 -10.29 3.59 -11.77
N ARG A 221 -11.13 3.87 -10.76
CA ARG A 221 -10.89 4.93 -9.78
C ARG A 221 -9.62 4.69 -8.99
N TYR A 222 -9.40 3.45 -8.53
CA TYR A 222 -8.23 3.07 -7.76
C TYR A 222 -6.94 3.27 -8.56
N TYR A 223 -6.84 2.69 -9.75
CA TYR A 223 -5.64 2.77 -10.58
C TYR A 223 -5.39 4.15 -11.15
N LYS A 224 -6.43 4.91 -11.52
CA LYS A 224 -6.24 6.31 -11.90
C LYS A 224 -5.77 7.16 -10.73
N GLY A 225 -6.31 6.94 -9.54
CA GLY A 225 -5.85 7.62 -8.34
C GLY A 225 -4.36 7.37 -8.07
N ILE A 226 -3.89 6.13 -8.25
CA ILE A 226 -2.46 5.77 -8.15
C ILE A 226 -1.64 6.42 -9.26
N LEU A 227 -2.13 6.38 -10.50
CA LEU A 227 -1.40 6.83 -11.69
C LEU A 227 -1.28 8.35 -11.77
N LEU A 228 -2.33 9.06 -11.35
CA LEU A 228 -2.45 10.50 -11.43
C LEU A 228 -2.04 11.21 -10.13
N ASP A 229 -1.71 10.45 -9.09
CA ASP A 229 -1.46 10.94 -7.73
C ASP A 229 -2.68 11.66 -7.11
N ASP A 230 -3.88 11.35 -7.63
CA ASP A 230 -5.16 11.97 -7.25
C ASP A 230 -5.84 11.29 -6.05
N LEU A 231 -5.22 10.26 -5.45
CA LEU A 231 -5.76 9.62 -4.24
C LEU A 231 -5.84 10.58 -3.04
N HIS A 232 -5.24 11.77 -3.11
CA HIS A 232 -4.91 12.61 -1.96
C HIS A 232 -5.79 13.85 -1.75
N SER A 233 -6.93 13.98 -2.44
CA SER A 233 -7.88 15.08 -2.21
C SER A 233 -9.17 14.58 -1.55
N PHE A 234 -9.11 14.24 -0.26
CA PHE A 234 -10.32 13.96 0.52
C PHE A 234 -10.66 15.16 1.40
N ASP A 235 -11.93 15.55 1.37
CA ASP A 235 -12.49 16.46 2.36
C ASP A 235 -12.54 15.74 3.72
N ARG A 236 -12.13 16.45 4.78
CA ARG A 236 -12.24 16.00 6.18
C ARG A 236 -13.66 15.56 6.55
N SER A 237 -14.67 16.12 5.90
CA SER A 237 -16.08 15.71 6.05
C SER A 237 -16.36 14.25 5.62
N SER A 238 -15.47 13.65 4.83
CA SER A 238 -15.60 12.29 4.30
C SER A 238 -14.96 11.21 5.19
N TYR A 239 -14.54 11.57 6.42
CA TYR A 239 -13.97 10.66 7.41
C TYR A 239 -14.96 9.59 7.88
N SER A 240 -14.64 8.31 7.62
CA SER A 240 -15.49 7.17 7.97
C SER A 240 -14.68 5.92 8.33
N ASP A 241 -15.23 5.11 9.25
CA ASP A 241 -14.65 3.82 9.63
C ASP A 241 -14.58 2.84 8.45
N SER A 242 -15.56 2.92 7.54
CA SER A 242 -15.61 2.02 6.38
C SER A 242 -14.44 2.24 5.45
N LEU A 243 -14.10 3.49 5.17
CA LEU A 243 -12.98 3.83 4.30
C LEU A 243 -11.62 3.62 4.99
N ALA A 244 -11.56 3.64 6.32
CA ALA A 244 -10.34 3.42 7.09
C ALA A 244 -9.76 2.00 6.95
N HIS A 245 -10.48 1.06 6.34
CA HIS A 245 -9.94 -0.25 5.96
C HIS A 245 -9.02 -0.21 4.72
N TYR A 246 -8.94 0.92 4.02
CA TYR A 246 -8.10 1.11 2.83
C TYR A 246 -6.84 1.90 3.20
N LEU A 247 -5.65 1.39 2.84
CA LEU A 247 -4.36 2.03 3.13
C LEU A 247 -4.21 3.39 2.46
N SER A 248 -4.72 3.53 1.23
CA SER A 248 -4.77 4.81 0.50
C SER A 248 -5.47 5.88 1.35
N TYR A 249 -6.60 5.52 1.95
CA TYR A 249 -7.36 6.41 2.82
C TYR A 249 -6.68 6.65 4.17
N TRP A 250 -6.08 5.63 4.77
CA TRP A 250 -5.26 5.78 5.99
C TRP A 250 -4.13 6.81 5.79
N ASN A 251 -3.45 6.73 4.64
CA ASN A 251 -2.39 7.65 4.26
C ASN A 251 -2.90 9.08 4.07
N ASN A 252 -4.14 9.26 3.59
CA ASN A 252 -4.75 10.58 3.46
C ASN A 252 -5.00 11.24 4.81
N ILE A 253 -5.58 10.50 5.76
CA ILE A 253 -5.77 10.99 7.13
C ILE A 253 -4.42 11.41 7.73
N TRP A 254 -3.40 10.57 7.54
CA TRP A 254 -2.04 10.88 8.00
C TRP A 254 -1.48 12.17 7.38
N ILE A 255 -1.60 12.31 6.05
CA ILE A 255 -1.11 13.51 5.33
C ILE A 255 -1.82 14.76 5.81
N ASP A 256 -3.15 14.70 5.99
CA ASP A 256 -3.97 15.83 6.43
C ASP A 256 -3.66 16.25 7.88
N LEU A 257 -3.60 15.29 8.82
CA LEU A 257 -3.29 15.58 10.23
C LEU A 257 -1.89 16.18 10.40
N PHE A 258 -0.92 15.72 9.62
CA PHE A 258 0.49 16.06 9.81
C PHE A 258 1.10 16.89 8.69
N GLN A 259 0.28 17.53 7.85
CA GLN A 259 0.76 18.32 6.72
C GLN A 259 1.76 19.40 7.17
N GLN A 260 1.48 20.04 8.32
CA GLN A 260 2.27 21.12 8.89
C GLN A 260 3.47 20.62 9.72
N ASN A 261 3.40 19.40 10.28
CA ASN A 261 4.51 18.78 11.01
C ASN A 261 4.79 17.33 10.56
N PRO A 262 5.19 17.12 9.30
CA PRO A 262 5.38 15.78 8.76
C PRO A 262 6.63 15.06 9.31
N ARG A 263 7.45 15.76 10.09
CA ARG A 263 8.68 15.25 10.71
C ARG A 263 8.62 15.28 12.24
N GLY A 264 7.44 15.49 12.81
CA GLY A 264 7.25 15.45 14.25
C GLY A 264 7.70 14.13 14.86
N SER A 265 7.99 14.16 16.16
CA SER A 265 8.22 12.91 16.92
C SER A 265 6.93 12.11 17.03
N SER A 266 7.02 10.81 17.31
CA SER A 266 5.81 9.99 17.51
C SER A 266 4.99 10.51 18.71
N THR A 267 5.63 11.13 19.70
CA THR A 267 4.95 11.81 20.82
C THR A 267 4.17 13.03 20.35
N GLU A 268 4.76 13.90 19.52
CA GLU A 268 4.03 15.05 18.95
C GLU A 268 2.86 14.59 18.08
N HIS A 269 3.05 13.54 17.28
CA HIS A 269 2.00 12.94 16.47
C HIS A 269 0.89 12.34 17.33
N PHE A 270 1.25 11.66 18.42
CA PHE A 270 0.30 11.15 19.40
C PHE A 270 -0.58 12.26 19.97
N ASP A 271 0.02 13.36 20.44
CA ASP A 271 -0.70 14.50 21.01
C ASP A 271 -1.65 15.14 19.99
N HIS A 272 -1.19 15.30 18.74
CA HIS A 272 -2.02 15.81 17.65
C HIS A 272 -3.21 14.91 17.34
N ILE A 273 -3.03 13.58 17.26
CA ILE A 273 -4.11 12.62 17.04
C ILE A 273 -5.09 12.64 18.22
N ALA A 274 -4.58 12.69 19.45
CA ALA A 274 -5.41 12.70 20.66
C ALA A 274 -6.35 13.92 20.67
N ALA A 275 -5.82 15.08 20.29
CA ALA A 275 -6.54 16.35 20.22
C ALA A 275 -7.51 16.47 19.01
N ASP A 276 -7.36 15.66 17.96
CA ASP A 276 -8.22 15.75 16.77
C ASP A 276 -9.69 15.44 17.09
N THR A 277 -10.62 16.22 16.57
CA THR A 277 -12.06 16.04 16.83
C THR A 277 -12.85 15.55 15.62
N VAL A 278 -12.17 15.34 14.49
CA VAL A 278 -12.79 15.06 13.19
C VAL A 278 -12.78 13.57 12.89
N ILE A 279 -11.65 12.89 13.11
CA ILE A 279 -11.55 11.45 12.88
C ILE A 279 -12.39 10.68 13.90
N SER A 280 -12.94 9.55 13.49
CA SER A 280 -13.73 8.71 14.39
C SER A 280 -12.90 8.21 15.58
N MET A 281 -13.56 7.86 16.68
CA MET A 281 -12.87 7.29 17.84
C MET A 281 -12.20 5.95 17.54
N ARG A 282 -12.69 5.19 16.56
CA ARG A 282 -12.09 3.91 16.19
C ARG A 282 -10.79 4.11 15.41
N VAL A 283 -10.80 5.00 14.41
CA VAL A 283 -9.61 5.42 13.66
C VAL A 283 -8.59 6.04 14.60
N LYS A 284 -9.02 6.97 15.47
CA LYS A 284 -8.17 7.61 16.48
C LYS A 284 -7.44 6.57 17.32
N LYS A 285 -8.16 5.59 17.89
CA LYS A 285 -7.56 4.54 18.72
C LYS A 285 -6.52 3.72 17.95
N ALA A 286 -6.79 3.39 16.69
CA ALA A 286 -5.85 2.64 15.87
C ALA A 286 -4.59 3.45 15.51
N MET A 287 -4.73 4.75 15.19
CA MET A 287 -3.58 5.63 14.94
C MET A 287 -2.75 5.86 16.21
N LEU A 288 -3.40 6.09 17.36
CA LEU A 288 -2.71 6.22 18.65
C LEU A 288 -1.94 4.94 19.01
N TYR A 289 -2.52 3.77 18.75
CA TYR A 289 -1.83 2.49 18.97
C TYR A 289 -0.55 2.39 18.14
N GLU A 290 -0.58 2.82 16.87
CA GLU A 290 0.61 2.86 16.02
C GLU A 290 1.68 3.83 16.55
N GLN A 291 1.26 5.00 17.08
CA GLN A 291 2.20 5.94 17.70
C GLN A 291 2.80 5.40 19.00
N MET A 292 2.00 4.73 19.84
CA MET A 292 2.50 4.07 21.05
C MET A 292 3.57 3.03 20.74
N ALA A 293 3.33 2.16 19.75
CA ALA A 293 4.32 1.18 19.30
C ALA A 293 5.61 1.85 18.79
N SER A 294 5.50 2.99 18.11
CA SER A 294 6.64 3.75 17.61
C SER A 294 7.44 4.43 18.74
N ILE A 295 6.76 4.96 19.75
CA ILE A 295 7.36 5.54 20.97
C ILE A 295 8.11 4.45 21.76
N GLU A 296 7.47 3.30 21.97
CA GLU A 296 8.08 2.14 22.66
C GLU A 296 9.32 1.62 21.93
N ALA A 297 9.31 1.66 20.59
CA ALA A 297 10.45 1.32 19.75
C ALA A 297 11.52 2.44 19.66
N GLY A 298 11.35 3.55 20.39
CA GLY A 298 12.33 4.65 20.47
C GLY A 298 12.40 5.51 19.21
N ASP A 299 11.28 5.76 18.54
CA ASP A 299 11.19 6.63 17.35
C ASP A 299 12.04 6.16 16.14
N PHE A 300 12.64 4.96 16.20
CA PHE A 300 13.25 4.28 15.05
C PHE A 300 12.23 4.02 13.94
N TRP A 301 10.97 3.91 14.35
CA TRP A 301 9.80 3.63 13.54
C TRP A 301 9.18 4.93 13.03
N ARG A 302 9.85 5.55 12.07
CA ARG A 302 9.20 6.58 11.27
C ARG A 302 8.78 5.93 9.96
N PRO A 303 7.50 6.02 9.54
CA PRO A 303 7.18 6.10 8.13
C PRO A 303 7.87 7.37 7.61
N THR A 304 9.19 7.29 7.43
CA THR A 304 9.94 8.35 6.78
C THR A 304 9.32 8.44 5.41
N ARG A 305 8.68 9.58 5.13
CA ARG A 305 8.26 9.95 3.79
C ARG A 305 9.32 9.47 2.80
N ARG A 306 8.97 8.49 1.96
CA ARG A 306 9.25 8.72 0.55
C ARG A 306 8.24 9.73 0.10
N LYS A 307 8.76 10.80 -0.50
CA LYS A 307 7.96 11.76 -1.23
C LYS A 307 7.22 10.98 -2.31
N TRP A 308 5.97 10.64 -2.06
CA TRP A 308 5.00 10.46 -3.12
C TRP A 308 4.82 11.86 -3.73
N TRP A 309 5.65 12.07 -4.74
CA TRP A 309 5.76 13.15 -5.71
C TRP A 309 5.05 14.48 -5.48
N ASN A 310 5.86 15.52 -5.23
CA ASN A 310 5.63 16.83 -5.83
C ASN A 310 6.17 16.79 -7.27
N VAL A 311 5.30 16.53 -8.25
CA VAL A 311 5.47 17.07 -9.62
C VAL A 311 4.50 18.23 -9.75
N THR A 312 4.77 19.30 -9.02
CA THR A 312 4.42 20.64 -9.46
C THR A 312 5.71 21.42 -9.51
N GLU A 313 6.09 21.77 -10.73
CA GLU A 313 7.08 22.81 -10.98
C GLU A 313 6.65 24.06 -10.22
N ARG A 314 7.31 24.34 -9.09
CA ARG A 314 7.55 25.75 -8.78
C ARG A 314 8.59 26.18 -9.78
N GLY A 315 8.11 26.89 -10.82
CA GLY A 315 8.97 27.72 -11.63
C GLY A 315 9.86 28.53 -10.70
N ILE A 316 11.15 28.21 -10.71
CA ILE A 316 12.18 29.14 -10.29
C ILE A 316 12.31 30.08 -11.47
N GLY A 317 11.48 31.12 -11.45
CA GLY A 317 11.85 32.36 -12.12
C GLY A 317 13.05 32.93 -11.38
N ASN A 318 14.13 33.09 -12.13
CA ASN A 318 15.35 33.88 -11.90
C ASN A 318 16.17 33.62 -10.64
#